data_AF-E7GLZ1-F1
#
_entry.id   AF-E7GLZ1-F1
#
_cell.length_a   1.000
_cell.length_b   1.000
_cell.length_c   1.000
_cell.angle_alpha   90.00
_cell.angle_beta   90.00
_cell.angle_gamma   90.00
#
_symmetry.space_group_name_H-M   'P 1'
#
loop_
_entity.id
_entity.type
_entity.pdbx_description
1 polymer ?
#
loop_
_entity_poly.entity_id
_entity_poly.type
_entity_poly.pdbx_seq_one_letter_code
_entity_poly.pdbx_strand_id
1 'polypeptide(L)'
;MLNESYAECLIKKKPPGPAPLIKILLAVGLLITAGSILLFGLAGFIAFAAMCAFAYHTIQNLNVEYEYLLVDKIFSVDRILNKMRRKKAAEYTLEDIQVIAPENSGRIREYDNQVKKVSDYTSGDAGTVRYAFIYTKSGAGEKVLFEPDDKMLRCIKQMAPRKMFEN
;
A
#
# COMPACT_ATOMS: atom_id res chain seq x y z
N MET A 1 8.15 -29.84 -9.96
CA MET A 1 6.91 -29.69 -9.15
C MET A 1 6.52 -28.24 -9.27
N LEU A 2 5.41 -27.94 -9.93
CA LEU A 2 5.03 -26.56 -10.26
C LEU A 2 4.77 -25.75 -8.99
N ASN A 3 5.14 -24.47 -9.09
CA ASN A 3 4.98 -23.40 -8.12
C ASN A 3 3.49 -23.05 -7.89
N GLU A 4 2.60 -24.04 -7.74
CA GLU A 4 1.14 -23.86 -7.71
C GLU A 4 0.63 -23.14 -6.44
N SER A 5 1.50 -23.01 -5.43
CA SER A 5 1.22 -22.33 -4.16
C SER A 5 1.88 -20.93 -4.07
N TYR A 6 2.48 -20.42 -5.17
CA TYR A 6 3.25 -19.18 -5.19
C TYR A 6 2.73 -18.15 -6.20
N ALA A 7 2.34 -16.99 -5.71
CA ALA A 7 2.12 -15.81 -6.54
C ALA A 7 2.77 -14.57 -5.92
N GLU A 8 3.31 -13.71 -6.77
CA GLU A 8 3.87 -12.42 -6.39
C GLU A 8 3.33 -11.35 -7.33
N CYS A 9 3.06 -10.16 -6.82
CA CYS A 9 2.58 -9.04 -7.60
C CYS A 9 3.11 -7.74 -7.01
N LEU A 10 3.71 -6.88 -7.84
CA LEU A 10 4.24 -5.59 -7.42
C LEU A 10 3.41 -4.46 -8.01
N ILE A 11 2.80 -3.67 -7.13
CA ILE A 11 1.91 -2.56 -7.49
C ILE A 11 2.53 -1.25 -7.03
N LYS A 12 2.67 -0.30 -7.95
CA LYS A 12 3.16 1.04 -7.63
C LYS A 12 2.02 1.89 -7.13
N LYS A 13 2.15 2.46 -5.94
CA LYS A 13 1.18 3.43 -5.45
C LYS A 13 1.28 4.69 -6.30
N LYS A 14 0.15 5.13 -6.83
CA LYS A 14 0.04 6.43 -7.48
C LYS A 14 0.45 7.47 -6.44
N PRO A 15 1.49 8.28 -6.73
CA PRO A 15 1.86 9.33 -5.81
C PRO A 15 0.64 10.25 -5.65
N PRO A 16 0.41 10.82 -4.44
CA PRO A 16 -0.76 11.66 -4.21
C PRO A 16 -0.83 12.76 -5.28
N GLY A 17 -2.03 13.10 -5.77
CA GLY A 17 -2.22 14.08 -6.85
C GLY A 17 -1.36 15.37 -6.78
N PRO A 18 -1.09 15.97 -5.60
CA PRO A 18 -0.18 17.11 -5.48
C PRO A 18 1.31 16.75 -5.43
N ALA A 19 1.76 15.52 -5.71
CA ALA A 19 3.16 15.13 -5.65
C ALA A 19 4.13 16.03 -6.45
N PRO A 20 3.84 16.45 -7.70
CA PRO A 20 4.70 17.41 -8.38
C PRO A 20 4.72 18.78 -7.67
N LEU A 21 3.57 19.24 -7.16
CA LEU A 21 3.46 20.46 -6.38
C LEU A 21 4.27 20.38 -5.07
N ILE A 22 4.22 19.26 -4.36
CA ILE A 22 5.00 19.01 -3.14
C ILE A 22 6.51 19.09 -3.45
N LYS A 23 6.97 18.50 -4.56
CA LYS A 23 8.37 18.58 -4.97
C LYS A 23 8.80 20.03 -5.26
N ILE A 24 7.93 20.81 -5.91
CA ILE A 24 8.18 22.24 -6.18
C ILE A 24 8.25 23.03 -4.87
N LEU A 25 7.30 22.84 -3.95
CA LEU A 25 7.28 23.52 -2.65
C LEU A 25 8.52 23.17 -1.82
N LEU A 26 8.95 21.91 -1.81
CA LEU A 26 10.17 21.49 -1.15
C LEU A 26 11.41 22.17 -1.74
N ALA A 27 11.50 22.26 -3.07
CA ALA A 27 12.61 22.94 -3.74
C ALA A 27 12.66 24.44 -3.40
N VAL A 28 11.51 25.12 -3.40
CA VAL A 28 11.41 26.54 -3.03
C VAL A 28 11.79 26.74 -1.55
N GLY A 29 11.29 25.90 -0.64
CA GLY A 29 11.64 25.94 0.78
C GLY A 29 13.14 25.73 1.02
N LEU A 30 13.78 24.86 0.24
CA LEU A 30 15.23 24.64 0.28
C LEU A 30 16.02 25.89 -0.13
N LEU A 31 15.58 26.60 -1.17
CA LEU A 31 16.21 27.84 -1.63
C LEU A 31 16.07 28.98 -0.61
N ILE A 32 14.89 29.12 -0.01
CA ILE A 32 14.64 30.14 1.03
C ILE A 32 15.52 29.88 2.25
N THR A 33 15.56 28.64 2.73
CA THR A 33 16.38 28.26 3.89
C THR A 33 17.88 28.35 3.60
N ALA A 34 18.32 28.06 2.37
CA ALA A 34 19.70 28.29 1.95
C ALA A 34 20.07 29.77 1.99
N GLY A 35 19.20 30.66 1.50
CA GLY A 35 19.41 32.11 1.59
C GLY A 35 19.46 32.62 3.04
N SER A 36 18.71 31.98 3.95
CA SER A 36 18.70 32.32 5.37
C SER A 36 20.06 32.12 6.06
N ILE A 37 20.94 31.27 5.52
CA ILE A 37 22.31 31.07 6.02
C ILE A 37 23.10 32.39 5.94
N LEU A 38 22.93 33.15 4.85
CA LEU A 38 23.63 34.42 4.64
C LEU A 38 23.13 35.52 5.60
N LEU A 39 21.86 35.47 6.00
CA LEU A 39 21.23 36.49 6.84
C LEU A 39 21.35 36.20 8.35
N PHE A 40 21.30 34.92 8.74
CA PHE A 40 21.19 34.50 10.14
C PHE A 40 22.32 33.57 10.61
N GLY A 41 23.32 33.31 9.77
CA GLY A 41 24.50 32.50 10.11
C GLY A 41 24.13 31.11 10.59
N LEU A 42 24.54 30.77 11.83
CA LEU A 42 24.32 29.44 12.42
C LEU A 42 22.83 29.06 12.53
N ALA A 43 21.96 30.01 12.87
CA ALA A 43 20.52 29.73 12.95
C ALA A 43 19.93 29.40 11.57
N GLY A 44 20.38 30.11 10.52
CA GLY A 44 20.01 29.82 9.14
C GLY A 44 20.53 28.45 8.67
N PHE A 45 21.74 28.07 9.07
CA PHE A 45 22.29 26.74 8.78
C PHE A 45 21.47 25.62 9.43
N ILE A 46 21.07 25.78 10.70
CA ILE A 46 20.21 24.80 11.38
C ILE A 46 18.86 24.66 10.66
N ALA A 47 18.25 25.78 10.26
CA ALA A 47 16.99 25.78 9.52
C ALA A 47 17.12 25.06 8.17
N PHE A 48 18.21 25.30 7.43
CA PHE A 48 18.52 24.60 6.18
C PHE A 48 18.71 23.08 6.39
N ALA A 49 19.48 22.68 7.41
CA ALA A 49 19.69 21.27 7.72
C ALA A 49 18.37 20.56 8.06
N ALA A 50 17.50 21.20 8.85
CA ALA A 50 16.17 20.69 9.17
C ALA A 50 15.29 20.55 7.91
N MET A 51 15.32 21.54 7.01
CA MET A 51 14.59 21.51 5.75
C MET A 51 15.08 20.38 4.82
N CYS A 52 16.39 20.14 4.75
CA CYS A 52 16.97 19.00 4.03
C CYS A 52 16.46 17.67 4.58
N ALA A 53 16.49 17.49 5.90
CA ALA A 53 16.00 16.27 6.55
C ALA A 53 14.51 16.03 6.30
N PHE A 54 13.70 17.09 6.40
CA PHE A 54 12.27 17.02 6.10
C PHE A 54 12.01 16.68 4.62
N ALA A 55 12.67 17.37 3.69
CA ALA A 55 12.53 17.11 2.26
C ALA A 55 12.91 15.66 1.89
N TYR A 56 14.01 15.16 2.46
CA TYR A 56 14.42 13.77 2.29
C TYR A 56 13.34 12.79 2.77
N HIS A 57 12.82 13.00 3.98
CA HIS A 57 11.77 12.15 4.54
C HIS A 57 10.48 12.18 3.70
N THR A 58 10.05 13.36 3.25
CA THR A 58 8.86 13.51 2.42
C THR A 58 9.02 12.82 1.07
N ILE A 59 10.16 13.00 0.39
CA ILE A 59 10.42 12.37 -0.92
C ILE A 59 10.43 10.84 -0.81
N GLN A 60 11.03 10.29 0.25
CA GLN A 60 11.01 8.84 0.48
C GLN A 60 9.58 8.29 0.64
N ASN A 61 8.67 9.08 1.21
CA ASN A 61 7.29 8.69 1.42
C ASN A 61 6.39 8.89 0.18
N LEU A 62 6.85 9.61 -0.85
CA LEU A 62 6.10 9.82 -2.10
C LEU A 62 6.17 8.62 -3.05
N ASN A 63 7.28 7.87 -3.04
CA ASN A 63 7.48 6.70 -3.89
C ASN A 63 7.24 5.42 -3.09
N VAL A 64 5.98 5.01 -3.01
CA VAL A 64 5.58 3.78 -2.30
C VAL A 64 5.19 2.74 -3.32
N GLU A 65 5.75 1.54 -3.20
CA GLU A 65 5.32 0.36 -3.94
C GLU A 65 4.82 -0.67 -2.93
N TYR A 66 3.76 -1.40 -3.27
CA TYR A 66 3.28 -2.55 -2.52
C TYR A 66 3.69 -3.81 -3.26
N GLU A 67 4.19 -4.77 -2.52
CA GLU A 67 4.51 -6.09 -3.02
C GLU A 67 3.62 -7.09 -2.28
N TYR A 68 2.84 -7.83 -3.05
CA TYR A 68 1.99 -8.88 -2.56
C TYR A 68 2.69 -10.21 -2.78
N LEU A 69 2.66 -11.05 -1.77
CA LEU A 69 3.27 -12.37 -1.80
C LEU A 69 2.28 -13.37 -1.22
N LEU A 70 1.90 -14.36 -2.03
CA LEU A 70 1.06 -15.48 -1.64
C LEU A 70 1.91 -16.74 -1.63
N VAL A 71 2.10 -17.33 -0.45
CA VAL A 71 2.84 -18.57 -0.24
C VAL A 71 2.09 -19.42 0.78
N ASP A 72 1.78 -20.67 0.46
CA ASP A 72 1.25 -21.66 1.40
C ASP A 72 0.05 -21.17 2.24
N LYS A 73 -0.90 -20.51 1.57
CA LYS A 73 -2.13 -19.92 2.14
C LYS A 73 -1.88 -18.72 3.05
N ILE A 74 -0.70 -18.13 3.00
CA ILE A 74 -0.36 -16.89 3.67
C ILE A 74 -0.22 -15.81 2.61
N PHE A 75 -1.05 -14.77 2.75
CA PHE A 75 -0.98 -13.55 1.95
C PHE A 75 -0.24 -12.47 2.73
N SER A 76 0.94 -12.11 2.26
CA SER A 76 1.79 -11.07 2.84
C SER A 76 1.77 -9.82 1.97
N VAL A 77 1.79 -8.66 2.63
CA VAL A 77 1.91 -7.35 1.98
C VAL A 77 3.15 -6.66 2.51
N ASP A 78 4.08 -6.38 1.62
CA ASP A 78 5.28 -5.60 1.88
C ASP A 78 5.14 -4.20 1.28
N ARG A 79 5.57 -3.20 2.03
CA ARG A 79 5.66 -1.81 1.58
C ARG A 79 7.11 -1.48 1.26
N ILE A 80 7.39 -1.22 0.00
CA ILE A 80 8.71 -0.81 -0.50
C ILE A 80 8.73 0.70 -0.64
N LEU A 81 9.59 1.37 0.13
CA LEU A 81 9.81 2.80 0.09
C LEU A 81 11.01 3.11 -0.80
N ASN A 82 10.78 3.94 -1.83
CA ASN A 82 11.80 4.43 -2.76
C ASN A 82 12.70 3.33 -3.34
N LYS A 83 12.13 2.14 -3.60
CA LYS A 83 12.83 0.95 -4.13
C LYS A 83 14.02 0.43 -3.32
N MET A 84 14.19 0.90 -2.08
CA MET A 84 15.35 0.54 -1.25
C MET A 84 14.93 -0.10 0.07
N ARG A 85 13.90 0.45 0.73
CA ARG A 85 13.53 0.02 2.07
C ARG A 85 12.21 -0.75 2.04
N ARG A 86 12.28 -2.07 2.18
CA ARG A 86 11.12 -2.95 2.37
C ARG A 86 10.71 -2.96 3.85
N LYS A 87 9.42 -2.78 4.13
CA LYS A 87 8.81 -2.91 5.45
C LYS A 87 7.59 -3.82 5.34
N LYS A 88 7.50 -4.85 6.19
CA LYS A 88 6.32 -5.70 6.27
C LYS A 88 5.11 -4.87 6.73
N ALA A 89 4.08 -4.81 5.90
CA ALA A 89 2.89 -4.00 6.16
C ALA A 89 1.79 -4.81 6.84
N ALA A 90 1.55 -6.04 6.37
CA ALA A 90 0.62 -6.98 6.98
C ALA A 90 0.86 -8.41 6.48
N GLU A 91 0.29 -9.36 7.21
CA GLU A 91 0.25 -10.77 6.84
C GLU A 91 -1.13 -11.32 7.24
N TYR A 92 -1.73 -12.10 6.35
CA TYR A 92 -3.07 -12.64 6.49
C TYR A 92 -3.09 -14.11 6.08
N THR A 93 -3.68 -14.96 6.91
CA THR A 93 -3.90 -16.38 6.56
C THR A 93 -5.21 -16.53 5.79
N LEU A 94 -5.19 -17.21 4.65
CA LEU A 94 -6.38 -17.45 3.81
C LEU A 94 -7.48 -18.23 4.55
N GLU A 95 -7.16 -18.95 5.62
CA GLU A 95 -8.11 -19.67 6.47
C GLU A 95 -9.06 -18.72 7.22
N ASP A 96 -8.51 -17.62 7.73
CA ASP A 96 -9.24 -16.57 8.47
C ASP A 96 -9.95 -15.57 7.52
N ILE A 97 -9.69 -15.65 6.22
CA ILE A 97 -10.42 -14.87 5.21
C ILE A 97 -11.79 -15.49 5.00
N GLN A 98 -12.85 -14.69 5.10
CA GLN A 98 -14.22 -15.16 4.89
C GLN A 98 -14.63 -15.11 3.42
N VAL A 99 -14.33 -14.00 2.75
CA VAL A 99 -14.74 -13.73 1.36
C VAL A 99 -13.68 -12.90 0.65
N ILE A 100 -13.48 -13.16 -0.64
CA ILE A 100 -12.63 -12.42 -1.57
C ILE A 100 -13.48 -12.12 -2.81
N ALA A 101 -13.65 -10.85 -3.16
CA ALA A 101 -14.42 -10.43 -4.32
C ALA A 101 -14.04 -9.00 -4.75
N PRO A 102 -14.46 -8.54 -5.95
CA PRO A 102 -14.29 -7.14 -6.33
C PRO A 102 -14.86 -6.20 -5.26
N GLU A 103 -14.18 -5.07 -5.01
CA GLU A 103 -14.53 -4.11 -3.95
C GLU A 103 -16.01 -3.68 -3.99
N ASN A 104 -16.55 -3.51 -5.19
CA ASN A 104 -17.92 -3.05 -5.44
C ASN A 104 -18.96 -4.17 -5.49
N SER A 105 -18.57 -5.42 -5.29
CA SER A 105 -19.49 -6.56 -5.35
C SER A 105 -20.45 -6.58 -4.15
N GLY A 106 -21.69 -7.02 -4.38
CA GLY A 106 -22.69 -7.18 -3.31
C GLY A 106 -22.23 -8.13 -2.19
N ARG A 107 -21.37 -9.10 -2.52
CA ARG A 107 -20.76 -10.07 -1.60
C ARG A 107 -19.94 -9.39 -0.51
N ILE A 108 -19.18 -8.34 -0.83
CA ILE A 108 -18.38 -7.60 0.16
C ILE A 108 -19.28 -6.76 1.06
N ARG A 109 -20.34 -6.16 0.49
CA ARG A 109 -21.30 -5.31 1.21
C ARG A 109 -22.05 -6.05 2.32
N GLU A 110 -22.32 -7.34 2.14
CA GLU A 110 -22.94 -8.19 3.19
C GLU A 110 -22.13 -8.20 4.49
N TYR A 111 -20.81 -8.03 4.40
CA TYR A 111 -19.90 -8.05 5.54
C TYR A 111 -19.52 -6.67 6.06
N ASP A 112 -19.91 -5.57 5.41
CA ASP A 112 -19.53 -4.21 5.82
C ASP A 112 -19.95 -3.91 7.29
N ASN A 113 -21.05 -4.49 7.77
CA ASN A 113 -21.48 -4.36 9.18
C ASN A 113 -20.53 -5.02 10.20
N GLN A 114 -19.72 -6.00 9.78
CA GLN A 114 -18.77 -6.73 10.63
C GLN A 114 -17.37 -6.10 10.59
N VAL A 115 -17.12 -5.20 9.63
CA VAL A 115 -15.84 -4.55 9.41
C VAL A 115 -15.64 -3.44 10.44
N LYS A 116 -14.61 -3.59 11.27
CA LYS A 116 -14.18 -2.59 12.26
C LYS A 116 -12.98 -1.77 11.77
N LYS A 117 -12.24 -2.28 10.79
CA LYS A 117 -11.02 -1.66 10.26
C LYS A 117 -10.96 -1.85 8.75
N VAL A 118 -10.53 -0.81 8.04
CA VAL A 118 -10.25 -0.87 6.60
C VAL A 118 -8.76 -0.62 6.39
N SER A 119 -8.08 -1.54 5.71
CA SER A 119 -6.68 -1.44 5.33
C SER A 119 -6.58 -1.36 3.82
N ASP A 120 -6.03 -0.27 3.31
CA ASP A 120 -5.89 -0.01 1.88
C ASP A 120 -4.44 -0.18 1.42
N TYR A 121 -4.22 -1.23 0.62
CA TYR A 121 -2.94 -1.54 -0.01
C TYR A 121 -2.98 -1.35 -1.53
N THR A 122 -3.97 -0.63 -2.07
CA THR A 122 -4.12 -0.42 -3.53
C THR A 122 -3.17 0.65 -4.07
N SER A 123 -3.03 0.71 -5.40
CA SER A 123 -2.29 1.81 -6.05
C SER A 123 -2.97 3.16 -5.85
N GLY A 124 -4.29 3.17 -5.60
CA GLY A 124 -5.11 4.39 -5.61
C GLY A 124 -5.43 4.88 -7.03
N ASP A 125 -5.13 4.11 -8.07
CA ASP A 125 -5.58 4.43 -9.42
C ASP A 125 -7.07 4.07 -9.60
N ALA A 126 -7.82 4.94 -10.27
CA ALA A 126 -9.27 4.76 -10.41
C ALA A 126 -9.65 3.81 -11.56
N GLY A 127 -8.70 3.50 -12.45
CA GLY A 127 -8.90 2.61 -13.60
C GLY A 127 -8.57 1.13 -13.34
N THR A 128 -8.05 0.78 -12.16
CA THR A 128 -7.69 -0.58 -11.79
C THR A 128 -8.84 -1.28 -11.07
N VAL A 129 -9.07 -2.56 -11.40
CA VAL A 129 -10.05 -3.38 -10.68
C VAL A 129 -9.49 -3.72 -9.30
N ARG A 130 -10.11 -3.18 -8.26
CA ARG A 130 -9.74 -3.44 -6.88
C ARG A 130 -10.51 -4.63 -6.35
N TYR A 131 -9.79 -5.52 -5.69
CA TYR A 131 -10.38 -6.61 -4.92
C TYR A 131 -10.35 -6.25 -3.44
N ALA A 132 -11.32 -6.77 -2.71
CA ALA A 132 -11.36 -6.72 -1.27
C ALA A 132 -11.48 -8.13 -0.71
N PHE A 133 -10.86 -8.35 0.45
CA PHE A 133 -11.16 -9.50 1.27
C PHE A 133 -11.51 -9.11 2.69
N ILE A 134 -12.37 -9.91 3.32
CA ILE A 134 -12.76 -9.73 4.71
C ILE A 134 -11.99 -10.75 5.55
N TYR A 135 -11.05 -10.23 6.34
CA TYR A 135 -10.29 -10.99 7.32
C TYR A 135 -11.00 -10.95 8.66
N THR A 136 -11.09 -12.07 9.37
CA THR A 136 -11.69 -12.07 10.71
C THR A 136 -10.90 -12.96 11.64
N LYS A 137 -10.14 -12.31 12.53
CA LYS A 137 -9.41 -12.98 13.61
C LYS A 137 -9.87 -12.43 14.94
N SER A 138 -10.21 -13.33 15.87
CA SER A 138 -10.65 -12.97 17.22
C SER A 138 -11.89 -12.06 17.29
N GLY A 139 -12.78 -12.12 16.29
CA GLY A 139 -14.08 -11.42 16.30
C GLY A 139 -14.05 -9.95 15.85
N ALA A 140 -12.92 -9.45 15.34
CA ALA A 140 -12.85 -8.17 14.65
C ALA A 140 -12.69 -8.40 13.14
N GLY A 141 -13.66 -7.92 12.34
CA GLY A 141 -13.57 -7.94 10.89
C GLY A 141 -12.65 -6.82 10.39
N GLU A 142 -11.73 -7.15 9.50
CA GLU A 142 -10.88 -6.20 8.78
C GLU A 142 -11.14 -6.35 7.28
N LYS A 143 -11.47 -5.25 6.61
CA LYS A 143 -11.58 -5.19 5.15
C LYS A 143 -10.25 -4.76 4.58
N VAL A 144 -9.68 -5.59 3.73
CA VAL A 144 -8.38 -5.34 3.10
C VAL A 144 -8.58 -5.14 1.61
N LEU A 145 -8.15 -3.98 1.11
CA LEU A 145 -8.21 -3.62 -0.30
C LEU A 145 -6.86 -3.87 -0.96
N PHE A 146 -6.85 -4.54 -2.12
CA PHE A 146 -5.65 -4.90 -2.84
C PHE A 146 -5.92 -5.03 -4.35
N GLU A 147 -4.87 -4.98 -5.15
CA GLU A 147 -4.94 -5.04 -6.62
C GLU A 147 -4.18 -6.26 -7.16
N PRO A 148 -4.78 -7.47 -7.11
CA PRO A 148 -4.13 -8.67 -7.59
C PRO A 148 -4.00 -8.68 -9.11
N ASP A 149 -2.95 -9.34 -9.62
CA ASP A 149 -2.83 -9.67 -11.03
C ASP A 149 -3.56 -10.99 -11.37
N ASP A 150 -3.68 -11.29 -12.65
CA ASP A 150 -4.34 -12.51 -13.13
C ASP A 150 -3.70 -13.79 -12.56
N LYS A 151 -2.39 -13.77 -12.34
CA LYS A 151 -1.65 -14.90 -11.77
C LYS A 151 -2.06 -15.13 -10.32
N MET A 152 -2.07 -14.08 -9.49
CA MET A 152 -2.44 -14.17 -8.10
C MET A 152 -3.91 -14.52 -7.91
N LEU A 153 -4.81 -13.98 -8.75
CA LEU A 153 -6.22 -14.40 -8.76
C LEU A 153 -6.37 -15.90 -9.03
N ARG A 154 -5.64 -16.45 -10.00
CA ARG A 154 -5.64 -17.89 -10.29
C ARG A 154 -5.13 -18.72 -9.11
N CYS A 155 -4.03 -18.30 -8.47
CA CYS A 155 -3.51 -18.99 -7.29
C CYS A 155 -4.49 -18.93 -6.12
N ILE A 156 -5.10 -17.78 -5.84
CA ILE A 156 -6.14 -17.65 -4.81
C ILE A 156 -7.33 -18.57 -5.11
N LYS A 157 -7.77 -18.64 -6.38
CA LYS A 157 -8.86 -19.53 -6.81
C LYS A 157 -8.53 -21.00 -6.58
N GLN A 158 -7.29 -21.41 -6.83
CA GLN A 158 -6.84 -22.78 -6.61
C GLN A 158 -6.78 -23.12 -5.10
N MET A 159 -6.29 -22.19 -4.28
CA MET A 159 -6.09 -22.42 -2.85
C MET A 159 -7.38 -22.28 -2.02
N ALA A 160 -8.29 -21.40 -2.44
CA ALA A 160 -9.53 -21.08 -1.74
C ALA A 160 -10.72 -20.88 -2.70
N PRO A 161 -11.09 -21.90 -3.50
CA PRO A 161 -12.11 -21.77 -4.56
C PRO A 161 -13.49 -21.38 -4.02
N ARG A 162 -13.82 -21.79 -2.79
CA ARG A 162 -15.12 -21.51 -2.16
C ARG A 162 -15.23 -20.09 -1.59
N LYS A 163 -14.12 -19.37 -1.48
CA LYS A 163 -14.04 -18.05 -0.85
C LYS A 163 -13.95 -16.92 -1.87
N MET A 164 -13.64 -17.24 -3.12
CA MET A 164 -13.41 -16.26 -4.19
C MET A 164 -14.60 -16.18 -5.13
N PHE A 165 -15.09 -14.96 -5.39
CA PHE A 165 -16.22 -14.68 -6.26
C PHE A 165 -15.81 -13.66 -7.33
N GLU A 166 -16.07 -13.98 -8.61
CA GLU A 166 -15.63 -13.19 -9.78
C GLU A 166 -16.72 -12.25 -10.35
N ASN A 167 -17.81 -12.00 -9.62
CA ASN A 167 -18.95 -11.20 -10.10
C ASN A 167 -18.74 -9.68 -10.00
#